data_AF-A0A1X2HVX3-F1
#
_entry.id   AF-A0A1X2HVX3-F1
#
_cell.length_a   1.000
_cell.length_b   1.000
_cell.length_c   1.000
_cell.angle_alpha   90.00
_cell.angle_beta   90.00
_cell.angle_gamma   90.00
#
_symmetry.space_group_name_H-M   'P 1'
#
loop_
_entity.id
_entity.type
_entity.pdbx_description
1 polymer ?
#
loop_
_entity_poly.entity_id
_entity_poly.type
_entity_poly.pdbx_seq_one_letter_code
_entity_poly.pdbx_strand_id
1 'polypeptide(L)'
;MAAKEIGKLVFVTGNKNKLSEVRAILSGTIEVESHKVDLPELQGTTQDIAKQKCKQAAEILNGPCITEDTCLCFDAMNGLPGPYIKWFLEELGHDGLNKMLVGFNDYSAYALCTFAYCRGPGYEPVIFEGRTQGKIVPARGPGDFGWDPIFQPDGFAETYAEMSKEVKNTISHRYRALEKLKEYLQTSA
;
A
#
# COMPACT_ATOMS: atom_id res chain seq x y z
N MET A 1 -10.25 -8.44 29.58
CA MET A 1 -9.11 -7.52 29.39
C MET A 1 -9.64 -6.34 28.59
N ALA A 2 -9.71 -5.15 29.18
CA ALA A 2 -10.17 -3.97 28.46
C ALA A 2 -9.15 -3.63 27.36
N ALA A 3 -9.60 -3.40 26.13
CA ALA A 3 -8.74 -2.90 25.05
C ALA A 3 -8.17 -1.55 25.48
N LYS A 4 -6.84 -1.43 25.48
CA LYS A 4 -6.16 -0.17 25.74
C LYS A 4 -6.53 0.79 24.61
N GLU A 5 -7.04 1.99 24.93
CA GLU A 5 -7.29 3.02 23.92
C GLU A 5 -5.97 3.40 23.26
N ILE A 6 -5.75 2.90 22.05
CA ILE A 6 -4.65 3.35 21.19
C ILE A 6 -5.05 4.76 20.77
N GLY A 7 -4.29 5.76 21.22
CA GLY A 7 -4.52 7.16 20.87
C GLY A 7 -4.46 7.41 19.35
N LYS A 8 -4.66 8.66 18.94
CA LYS A 8 -4.62 9.06 17.53
C LYS A 8 -3.33 8.59 16.84
N LEU A 9 -3.48 7.88 15.72
CA LEU A 9 -2.38 7.41 14.88
C LEU A 9 -2.17 8.36 13.71
N VAL A 10 -0.98 8.95 13.62
CA VAL A 10 -0.61 9.84 12.51
C VAL A 10 -0.25 9.01 11.29
N PHE A 11 -1.02 9.16 10.21
CA PHE A 11 -0.73 8.59 8.90
C PHE A 11 -0.11 9.63 7.98
N VAL A 12 1.13 9.38 7.57
CA VAL A 12 1.89 10.28 6.70
C VAL A 12 1.53 10.00 5.25
N THR A 13 0.58 10.76 4.74
CA THR A 13 0.10 10.64 3.35
C THR A 13 -0.52 11.96 2.86
N GLY A 14 -0.36 12.22 1.56
CA GLY A 14 -1.14 13.23 0.84
C GLY A 14 -2.27 12.63 -0.01
N ASN A 15 -2.38 11.30 -0.07
CA ASN A 15 -3.33 10.61 -0.96
C ASN A 15 -4.68 10.37 -0.25
N LYS A 16 -5.71 11.09 -0.69
CA LYS A 16 -7.06 11.02 -0.12
C LYS A 16 -7.70 9.63 -0.24
N ASN A 17 -7.42 8.90 -1.31
CA ASN A 17 -7.96 7.56 -1.52
C ASN A 17 -7.33 6.56 -0.53
N LYS A 18 -6.00 6.63 -0.35
CA LYS A 18 -5.28 5.84 0.68
C LYS A 18 -5.85 6.11 2.08
N LEU A 19 -6.01 7.38 2.44
CA LEU A 19 -6.58 7.78 3.73
C LEU A 19 -8.00 7.24 3.91
N SER A 20 -8.84 7.32 2.87
CA SER A 20 -10.20 6.80 2.90
C SER A 20 -10.24 5.30 3.16
N GLU A 21 -9.37 4.51 2.50
CA GLU A 21 -9.29 3.07 2.70
C GLU A 21 -8.77 2.72 4.11
N VAL A 22 -7.69 3.38 4.56
CA VAL A 22 -7.13 3.16 5.91
C VAL A 22 -8.16 3.46 7.00
N ARG A 23 -8.88 4.57 6.87
CA ARG A 23 -9.95 4.93 7.83
C ARG A 23 -11.09 3.93 7.80
N ALA A 24 -11.51 3.45 6.63
CA ALA A 24 -12.57 2.45 6.54
C ALA A 24 -12.16 1.15 7.24
N ILE A 25 -10.91 0.71 7.07
CA ILE A 25 -10.39 -0.54 7.62
C ILE A 25 -10.13 -0.46 9.13
N LEU A 26 -9.63 0.67 9.63
CA LEU A 26 -9.33 0.87 11.05
C LEU A 26 -10.48 1.48 11.87
N SER A 27 -11.61 1.78 11.22
CA SER A 27 -12.79 2.38 11.86
C SER A 27 -13.22 1.59 13.09
N GLY A 28 -13.56 2.30 14.17
CA GLY A 28 -13.98 1.70 15.44
C GLY A 28 -12.85 1.03 16.25
N THR A 29 -11.62 1.04 15.76
CA THR A 29 -10.45 0.50 16.49
C THR A 29 -9.41 1.57 16.81
N ILE A 30 -8.99 2.36 15.82
CA ILE A 30 -7.92 3.37 15.95
C ILE A 30 -8.34 4.64 15.18
N GLU A 31 -8.25 5.81 15.82
CA GLU A 31 -8.49 7.08 15.14
C GLU A 31 -7.26 7.46 14.28
N VAL A 32 -7.47 7.74 12.99
CA VAL A 32 -6.38 8.06 12.04
C VAL A 32 -6.43 9.52 11.59
N GLU A 33 -5.35 10.24 11.89
CA GLU A 33 -5.11 11.61 11.45
C GLU A 33 -4.09 11.64 10.31
N SER A 34 -4.37 12.38 9.24
CA SER A 34 -3.47 12.47 8.10
C SER A 34 -2.55 13.67 8.26
N HIS A 35 -1.24 13.48 8.12
CA HIS A 35 -0.26 14.56 8.03
C HIS A 35 0.48 14.47 6.71
N LYS A 36 0.61 15.60 6.01
CA LYS A 36 1.42 15.67 4.79
C LYS A 36 2.82 16.10 5.18
N VAL A 37 3.78 15.20 5.04
CA VAL A 37 5.21 15.47 5.20
C VAL A 37 5.86 15.31 3.82
N ASP A 38 6.73 16.25 3.47
CA ASP A 38 7.56 16.13 2.27
C ASP A 38 8.71 15.18 2.57
N LEU A 39 8.70 14.02 1.94
CA LEU A 39 9.67 12.96 2.15
C LEU A 39 10.25 12.56 0.79
N PRO A 40 11.56 12.25 0.72
CA PRO A 40 12.15 11.75 -0.51
C PRO A 40 11.52 10.39 -0.89
N GLU A 41 11.25 10.20 -2.18
CA GLU A 41 10.91 8.88 -2.72
C GLU A 41 12.22 8.12 -2.98
N LEU A 42 12.59 7.28 -2.01
CA LEU A 42 13.86 6.55 -1.97
C LEU A 42 13.84 5.39 -2.99
N GLN A 43 15.05 4.93 -3.36
CA GLN A 43 15.24 3.75 -4.22
C GLN A 43 15.84 2.61 -3.40
N GLY A 44 15.42 1.38 -3.68
CA GLY A 44 15.88 0.20 -2.98
C GLY A 44 14.82 -0.88 -2.92
N THR A 45 14.94 -1.79 -1.97
CA THR A 45 13.90 -2.77 -1.68
C THR A 45 12.69 -2.07 -1.06
N THR A 46 11.50 -2.67 -1.19
CA THR A 46 10.27 -2.14 -0.59
C THR A 46 10.43 -1.97 0.93
N GLN A 47 11.13 -2.90 1.59
CA GLN A 47 11.36 -2.86 3.04
C GLN A 47 12.30 -1.74 3.45
N ASP A 48 13.40 -1.52 2.70
CA ASP A 48 14.35 -0.45 3.00
C ASP A 48 13.71 0.92 2.80
N ILE A 49 12.98 1.10 1.70
CA ILE A 49 12.22 2.32 1.41
C ILE A 49 11.23 2.61 2.55
N ALA A 50 10.39 1.62 2.91
CA ALA A 50 9.36 1.80 3.94
C ALA A 50 9.95 2.14 5.31
N LYS A 51 11.04 1.48 5.72
CA LYS A 51 11.74 1.76 6.99
C LYS A 51 12.35 3.15 6.99
N GLN A 52 13.12 3.51 5.96
CA GLN A 52 13.78 4.81 5.90
C GLN A 52 12.75 5.95 5.86
N LYS A 53 11.70 5.81 5.05
CA LYS A 53 10.59 6.77 4.96
C LYS A 53 9.89 6.97 6.30
N CYS A 54 9.55 5.89 7.00
CA CYS A 54 8.88 5.98 8.30
C CYS A 54 9.79 6.55 9.39
N LYS A 55 11.08 6.22 9.37
CA LYS A 55 12.07 6.74 10.31
C LYS A 55 12.21 8.25 10.17
N GLN A 56 12.40 8.74 8.95
CA GLN A 56 12.46 10.18 8.65
C GLN A 56 11.16 10.90 9.02
N ALA A 57 10.01 10.28 8.75
CA ALA A 57 8.72 10.84 9.12
C ALA A 57 8.58 11.02 10.64
N ALA A 58 8.99 10.01 11.43
CA ALA A 58 8.96 10.06 12.89
C ALA A 58 9.93 11.11 13.46
N GLU A 59 11.10 11.30 12.83
CA GLU A 59 12.04 12.36 13.18
C GLU A 59 11.45 13.75 12.94
N ILE A 60 10.81 13.98 11.79
CA ILE A 60 10.17 15.27 11.44
C ILE A 60 8.99 15.58 12.35
N LEU A 61 8.14 14.57 12.62
CA LEU A 61 6.96 14.72 13.47
C LEU A 61 7.29 14.74 14.97
N ASN A 62 8.51 14.32 15.34
CA ASN A 62 8.92 14.10 16.73
C ASN A 62 7.90 13.24 17.52
N GLY A 63 7.42 12.15 16.91
CA GLY A 63 6.35 11.35 17.48
C GLY A 63 6.04 10.08 16.69
N PRO A 64 5.06 9.27 17.17
CA PRO A 64 4.67 8.04 16.51
C PRO A 64 3.93 8.33 15.20
N CYS A 65 4.21 7.52 14.17
CA CYS A 65 3.54 7.64 12.89
C CYS A 65 3.53 6.32 12.12
N ILE A 66 2.68 6.25 11.10
CA ILE A 66 2.73 5.25 10.05
C ILE A 66 2.96 5.88 8.68
N THR A 67 3.69 5.17 7.83
CA THR A 67 3.79 5.44 6.38
C THR A 67 3.28 4.22 5.60
N GLU A 68 2.93 4.44 4.33
CA GLU A 68 2.46 3.38 3.43
C GLU A 68 3.07 3.51 2.03
N ASP A 69 3.72 2.44 1.58
CA ASP A 69 4.15 2.28 0.20
C ASP A 69 3.41 1.14 -0.49
N THR A 70 3.09 1.35 -1.77
CA THR A 70 2.31 0.41 -2.58
C THR A 70 3.10 0.07 -3.83
N CYS A 71 3.31 -1.23 -4.06
CA CYS A 71 4.02 -1.75 -5.22
C CYS A 71 3.06 -2.56 -6.09
N LEU A 72 3.29 -2.50 -7.41
CA LEU A 72 2.75 -3.47 -8.36
C LEU A 72 3.93 -4.20 -8.98
N CYS A 73 4.00 -5.50 -8.72
CA CYS A 73 5.15 -6.33 -9.02
C CYS A 73 4.79 -7.34 -10.10
N PHE A 74 5.49 -7.30 -11.24
CA PHE A 74 5.29 -8.28 -12.30
C PHE A 74 6.27 -9.43 -12.10
N ASP A 75 5.75 -10.65 -12.04
CA ASP A 75 6.58 -11.84 -11.76
C ASP A 75 7.61 -12.03 -12.88
N ALA A 76 7.20 -11.82 -14.14
CA ALA A 76 8.06 -11.84 -15.33
C ALA A 76 9.25 -10.87 -15.28
N MET A 77 9.14 -9.78 -14.51
CA MET A 77 10.19 -8.76 -14.36
C MET A 77 10.86 -8.82 -12.99
N ASN A 78 10.82 -9.99 -12.32
CA ASN A 78 11.37 -10.20 -10.99
C ASN A 78 10.88 -9.16 -9.96
N GLY A 79 9.61 -8.79 -10.05
CA GLY A 79 8.95 -7.87 -9.12
C GLY A 79 9.01 -6.39 -9.51
N LEU A 80 9.67 -6.02 -10.61
CA LEU A 80 9.53 -4.67 -11.19
C LEU A 80 8.15 -4.49 -11.87
N PRO A 81 7.63 -3.26 -12.01
CA PRO A 81 8.22 -1.97 -11.58
C PRO A 81 8.21 -1.78 -10.06
N GLY A 82 7.45 -2.58 -9.31
CA GLY A 82 7.50 -2.64 -7.85
C GLY A 82 7.25 -1.27 -7.20
N PRO A 83 8.17 -0.77 -6.36
CA PRO A 83 7.99 0.53 -5.69
C PRO A 83 7.99 1.71 -6.68
N TYR A 84 8.43 1.51 -7.92
CA TYR A 84 8.51 2.54 -8.94
C TYR A 84 7.22 2.69 -9.76
N ILE A 85 6.18 1.90 -9.46
CA ILE A 85 4.94 1.82 -10.26
C ILE A 85 4.29 3.18 -10.53
N LYS A 86 4.39 4.16 -9.62
CA LYS A 86 3.87 5.51 -9.83
C LYS A 86 4.42 6.13 -11.12
N TRP A 87 5.74 6.10 -11.29
CA TRP A 87 6.44 6.68 -12.44
C TRP A 87 6.13 5.91 -13.72
N PHE A 88 6.10 4.58 -13.65
CA PHE A 88 5.74 3.75 -14.79
C PHE A 88 4.30 4.00 -15.24
N LEU A 89 3.36 4.14 -14.30
CA LEU A 89 1.97 4.47 -14.63
C LEU A 89 1.84 5.86 -15.25
N GLU A 90 2.57 6.86 -14.72
CA GLU A 90 2.56 8.24 -15.22
C GLU A 90 3.06 8.33 -16.66
N GLU A 91 4.17 7.66 -16.98
CA GLU A 91 4.80 7.73 -18.29
C GLU A 91 4.17 6.79 -19.34
N LEU A 92 3.73 5.61 -18.92
CA LEU A 92 3.26 4.56 -19.85
C LEU A 92 1.73 4.48 -19.93
N GLY A 93 1.02 4.96 -18.90
CA GLY A 93 -0.40 4.69 -18.73
C GLY A 93 -0.71 3.20 -18.59
N HIS A 94 -2.01 2.87 -18.51
CA HIS A 94 -2.48 1.49 -18.36
C HIS A 94 -2.13 0.58 -19.54
N ASP A 95 -2.19 1.12 -20.76
CA ASP A 95 -1.87 0.38 -21.99
C ASP A 95 -0.38 0.07 -22.09
N GLY A 96 0.49 1.05 -21.79
CA GLY A 96 1.93 0.84 -21.81
C GLY A 96 2.40 -0.15 -20.74
N LEU A 97 1.80 -0.12 -19.53
CA LEU A 97 2.06 -1.14 -18.49
C LEU A 97 1.70 -2.57 -18.95
N ASN A 98 0.61 -2.75 -19.70
CA ASN A 98 0.27 -4.04 -20.31
C ASN A 98 1.30 -4.45 -21.39
N LYS A 99 1.68 -3.51 -22.25
CA LYS A 99 2.63 -3.74 -23.35
C LYS A 99 4.02 -4.16 -22.87
N MET A 100 4.43 -3.75 -21.67
CA MET A 100 5.70 -4.19 -21.06
C MET A 100 5.82 -5.71 -20.95
N LEU A 101 4.70 -6.42 -20.80
CA LEU A 101 4.69 -7.87 -20.54
C LEU A 101 4.57 -8.73 -21.81
N VAL A 102 4.29 -8.13 -22.97
CA VAL A 102 4.07 -8.84 -24.24
C VAL A 102 5.28 -9.73 -24.61
N GLY A 103 6.50 -9.25 -24.41
CA GLY A 103 7.72 -10.00 -24.72
C GLY A 103 8.00 -11.17 -23.78
N PHE A 104 7.38 -11.19 -22.60
CA PHE A 104 7.58 -12.26 -21.60
C PHE A 104 6.56 -13.39 -21.74
N ASN A 105 5.38 -13.10 -22.30
CA ASN A 105 4.23 -14.01 -22.33
C ASN A 105 3.86 -14.57 -20.92
N ASP A 106 4.12 -13.76 -19.90
CA ASP A 106 3.74 -14.01 -18.52
C ASP A 106 3.18 -12.71 -17.94
N TYR A 107 1.92 -12.78 -17.54
CA TYR A 107 1.16 -11.65 -17.02
C TYR A 107 0.90 -11.78 -15.52
N SER A 108 1.47 -12.80 -14.86
CA SER A 108 1.34 -12.96 -13.42
C SER A 108 1.99 -11.79 -12.68
N ALA A 109 1.30 -11.33 -11.64
CA ALA A 109 1.70 -10.17 -10.88
C ALA A 109 1.14 -10.22 -9.46
N TYR A 110 1.67 -9.37 -8.60
CA TYR A 110 1.11 -9.17 -7.28
C TYR A 110 1.13 -7.71 -6.88
N ALA A 111 0.09 -7.31 -6.17
CA ALA A 111 0.05 -6.06 -5.44
C ALA A 111 0.64 -6.27 -4.04
N LEU A 112 1.53 -5.38 -3.61
CA LEU A 112 2.15 -5.39 -2.29
C LEU A 112 1.91 -4.04 -1.60
N CYS A 113 1.35 -4.07 -0.40
CA CYS A 113 1.24 -2.92 0.48
C CYS A 113 2.19 -3.13 1.65
N THR A 114 2.99 -2.12 1.97
CA THR A 114 3.89 -2.13 3.12
C THR A 114 3.54 -0.94 3.99
N PHE A 115 2.99 -1.21 5.17
CA PHE A 115 2.94 -0.23 6.24
C PHE A 115 4.22 -0.31 7.06
N ALA A 116 4.74 0.83 7.46
CA ALA A 116 5.76 0.93 8.49
C ALA A 116 5.21 1.75 9.65
N TYR A 117 5.43 1.28 10.87
CA TYR A 117 5.10 1.99 12.10
C TYR A 117 6.37 2.32 12.85
N CYS A 118 6.50 3.57 13.27
CA CYS A 118 7.55 4.00 14.16
C CYS A 118 6.91 4.62 15.41
N ARG A 119 7.43 4.29 16.59
CA ARG A 119 6.93 4.82 17.86
C ARG A 119 7.50 6.20 18.22
N GLY A 120 8.51 6.68 17.47
CA GLY A 120 9.13 7.99 17.64
C GLY A 120 10.61 8.01 17.26
N PRO A 121 11.27 9.18 17.34
CA PRO A 121 12.70 9.32 17.03
C PRO A 121 13.58 8.33 17.80
N GLY A 122 14.60 7.78 17.12
CA GLY A 122 15.54 6.83 17.70
C GLY A 122 15.06 5.37 17.79
N TYR A 123 13.80 5.10 17.44
CA TYR A 123 13.28 3.73 17.33
C TYR A 123 13.33 3.21 15.91
N GLU A 124 13.59 1.91 15.76
CA GLU A 124 13.54 1.25 14.45
C GLU A 124 12.08 0.95 14.05
N PRO A 125 11.67 1.30 12.81
CA PRO A 125 10.32 1.02 12.34
C PRO A 125 10.04 -0.49 12.20
N VAL A 126 8.82 -0.87 12.54
CA VAL A 126 8.27 -2.22 12.33
C VAL A 126 7.46 -2.21 11.03
N ILE A 127 7.67 -3.20 10.18
CA ILE A 127 7.01 -3.31 8.87
C ILE A 127 5.89 -4.36 8.88
N PHE A 128 4.83 -4.08 8.13
CA PHE A 128 3.66 -4.93 7.97
C PHE A 128 3.32 -5.01 6.48
N GLU A 129 3.49 -6.20 5.91
CA GLU A 129 3.26 -6.42 4.48
C GLU A 129 1.99 -7.22 4.23
N GLY A 130 1.24 -6.80 3.23
CA GLY A 130 0.11 -7.54 2.68
C GLY A 130 0.28 -7.67 1.17
N ARG A 131 0.05 -8.88 0.65
CA ARG A 131 0.19 -9.19 -0.77
C ARG A 131 -1.13 -9.74 -1.31
N THR A 132 -1.48 -9.40 -2.54
CA THR A 132 -2.55 -10.05 -3.31
C THR A 132 -2.00 -10.51 -4.65
N GLN A 133 -2.10 -11.80 -4.93
CA GLN A 133 -1.72 -12.38 -6.23
C GLN A 133 -2.80 -12.10 -7.26
N GLY A 134 -2.39 -11.95 -8.52
CA GLY A 134 -3.28 -11.76 -9.65
C GLY A 134 -2.52 -11.77 -10.96
N LYS A 135 -3.09 -11.06 -11.92
CA LYS A 135 -2.52 -10.88 -13.25
C LYS A 135 -2.78 -9.50 -13.81
N ILE A 136 -1.91 -9.09 -14.72
CA ILE A 136 -2.08 -7.89 -15.52
C ILE A 136 -2.99 -8.18 -16.71
N VAL A 137 -3.97 -7.32 -16.91
CA VAL A 137 -4.98 -7.43 -17.97
C VAL A 137 -5.20 -6.08 -18.66
N PRO A 138 -5.75 -6.07 -19.89
CA PRO A 138 -6.20 -4.84 -20.52
C PRO A 138 -7.14 -4.07 -19.60
N ALA A 139 -6.99 -2.74 -19.57
CA ALA A 139 -7.68 -1.87 -18.63
C ALA A 139 -9.21 -2.02 -18.70
N ARG A 140 -9.84 -2.21 -17.55
CA ARG A 140 -11.31 -2.22 -17.40
C ARG A 140 -11.72 -1.50 -16.11
N GLY A 141 -12.90 -0.88 -16.12
CA GLY A 141 -13.42 -0.10 -15.00
C GLY A 141 -12.89 1.36 -14.97
N PRO A 142 -13.25 2.14 -13.93
CA PRO A 142 -12.88 3.55 -13.80
C PRO A 142 -11.37 3.76 -13.59
N GLY A 143 -10.79 4.76 -14.25
CA GLY A 143 -9.36 5.10 -14.19
C GLY A 143 -8.95 5.97 -13.00
N ASP A 144 -9.81 6.13 -12.00
CA ASP A 144 -9.67 7.18 -10.98
C ASP A 144 -8.66 6.86 -9.87
N PHE A 145 -8.20 5.60 -9.79
CA PHE A 145 -7.29 5.15 -8.75
C PHE A 145 -6.14 4.28 -9.26
N GLY A 146 -5.10 4.96 -9.75
CA GLY A 146 -3.81 4.33 -10.03
C GLY A 146 -3.92 3.24 -11.09
N TRP A 147 -3.31 2.09 -10.81
CA TRP A 147 -3.22 0.95 -11.71
C TRP A 147 -4.34 -0.09 -11.51
N ASP A 148 -5.33 0.20 -10.66
CA ASP A 148 -6.46 -0.69 -10.41
C ASP A 148 -7.13 -1.25 -11.69
N PRO A 149 -7.29 -0.49 -12.78
CA PRO A 149 -7.93 -0.99 -14.00
C PRO A 149 -7.21 -2.13 -14.69
N ILE A 150 -5.92 -2.34 -14.42
CA ILE A 150 -5.12 -3.37 -15.10
C ILE A 150 -4.80 -4.56 -14.21
N PHE A 151 -5.18 -4.55 -12.94
CA PHE A 151 -4.89 -5.64 -12.02
C PHE A 151 -6.15 -6.45 -11.73
N GLN A 152 -6.15 -7.71 -12.14
CA GLN A 152 -7.19 -8.68 -11.83
C GLN A 152 -6.66 -9.64 -10.75
N PRO A 153 -7.18 -9.58 -9.51
CA PRO A 153 -6.77 -10.50 -8.45
C PRO A 153 -7.23 -11.93 -8.74
N ASP A 154 -6.47 -12.89 -8.24
CA ASP A 154 -6.83 -14.32 -8.37
C ASP A 154 -8.17 -14.62 -7.69
N GLY A 155 -8.97 -15.46 -8.33
CA GLY A 155 -10.31 -15.83 -7.86
C GLY A 155 -11.43 -14.88 -8.30
N PHE A 156 -11.12 -13.81 -9.04
CA PHE A 156 -12.10 -12.84 -9.53
C PHE A 156 -12.00 -12.65 -11.05
N ALA A 157 -13.10 -12.26 -11.68
CA ALA A 157 -13.15 -11.90 -13.10
C ALA A 157 -12.93 -10.38 -13.31
N GLU A 158 -13.26 -9.61 -12.29
CA GLU A 158 -13.19 -8.16 -12.21
C GLU A 158 -11.77 -7.67 -11.94
N THR A 159 -11.41 -6.52 -12.51
CA THR A 159 -10.24 -5.75 -12.06
C THR A 159 -10.54 -5.07 -10.73
N TYR A 160 -9.51 -4.60 -10.02
CA TYR A 160 -9.74 -3.80 -8.82
C TYR A 160 -10.60 -2.55 -9.07
N ALA A 161 -10.56 -1.98 -10.27
CA ALA A 161 -11.38 -0.81 -10.61
C ALA A 161 -12.85 -1.19 -10.81
N GLU A 162 -13.14 -2.41 -11.26
CA GLU A 162 -14.51 -2.91 -11.44
C GLU A 162 -15.16 -3.34 -10.11
N MET A 163 -14.36 -3.56 -9.06
CA MET A 163 -14.84 -3.99 -7.74
C MET A 163 -15.44 -2.83 -6.93
N SER A 164 -16.47 -3.13 -6.14
CA SER A 164 -16.89 -2.23 -5.07
C SER A 164 -15.81 -2.10 -4.01
N LYS A 165 -15.78 -0.96 -3.31
CA LYS A 165 -14.79 -0.71 -2.24
C LYS A 165 -14.89 -1.77 -1.14
N GLU A 166 -16.10 -2.20 -0.81
CA GLU A 166 -16.39 -3.19 0.21
C GLU A 166 -15.75 -4.53 -0.15
N VAL A 167 -15.95 -5.01 -1.38
CA VAL A 167 -15.37 -6.27 -1.85
C VAL A 167 -13.85 -6.17 -1.93
N LYS A 168 -13.32 -5.11 -2.55
CA LYS A 168 -11.87 -4.89 -2.66
C LYS A 168 -11.20 -4.89 -1.29
N ASN A 169 -11.80 -4.22 -0.30
CA ASN A 169 -11.27 -4.15 1.05
C ASN A 169 -11.20 -5.50 1.77
N THR A 170 -11.90 -6.55 1.32
CA THR A 170 -11.77 -7.89 1.94
C THR A 170 -10.56 -8.69 1.43
N ILE A 171 -10.07 -8.37 0.23
CA ILE A 171 -9.01 -9.13 -0.44
C ILE A 171 -7.72 -8.34 -0.66
N SER A 172 -7.76 -7.02 -0.49
CA SER A 172 -6.67 -6.14 -0.89
C SER A 172 -5.42 -6.34 -0.04
N HIS A 173 -4.29 -6.23 -0.72
CA HIS A 173 -2.96 -6.10 -0.15
C HIS A 173 -2.91 -5.07 0.98
N ARG A 174 -3.61 -3.93 0.86
CA ARG A 174 -3.71 -2.91 1.91
C ARG A 174 -4.45 -3.40 3.15
N TYR A 175 -5.60 -4.06 3.00
CA TYR A 175 -6.33 -4.65 4.13
C TYR A 175 -5.49 -5.71 4.86
N ARG A 176 -4.85 -6.61 4.11
CA ARG A 176 -3.97 -7.65 4.67
C ARG A 176 -2.81 -7.05 5.47
N ALA A 177 -2.24 -5.93 5.03
CA ALA A 177 -1.17 -5.23 5.73
C ALA A 177 -1.68 -4.52 7.00
N LEU A 178 -2.85 -3.87 6.91
CA LEU A 178 -3.47 -3.16 8.03
C LEU A 178 -3.95 -4.09 9.13
N GLU A 179 -4.47 -5.27 8.81
CA GLU A 179 -4.87 -6.25 9.83
C GLU A 179 -3.66 -6.66 10.68
N LYS A 180 -2.48 -6.87 10.07
CA LYS A 180 -1.24 -7.15 10.80
C LYS A 180 -0.79 -5.97 11.67
N LEU A 181 -0.87 -4.75 11.14
CA LEU A 181 -0.56 -3.53 11.91
C LEU A 181 -1.51 -3.38 13.10
N LYS A 182 -2.82 -3.59 12.88
CA LYS A 182 -3.86 -3.51 13.90
C LYS A 182 -3.63 -4.52 15.01
N GLU A 183 -3.37 -5.77 14.66
CA GLU A 183 -3.03 -6.83 15.63
C GLU A 183 -1.81 -6.41 16.46
N TYR A 184 -0.74 -5.98 15.81
CA TYR A 184 0.48 -5.53 16.50
C TYR A 184 0.22 -4.38 17.48
N LEU A 185 -0.56 -3.37 17.08
CA LEU A 185 -0.87 -2.22 17.93
C LEU A 185 -1.79 -2.60 19.10
N GLN A 186 -2.63 -3.63 18.95
CA GLN A 186 -3.48 -4.12 20.04
C GLN A 186 -2.72 -4.98 21.05
N THR A 187 -1.70 -5.73 20.61
CA THR A 187 -0.93 -6.64 21.49
C THR A 187 0.30 -5.97 22.12
N SER A 188 0.85 -4.94 21.48
CA SER A 188 2.13 -4.33 21.87
C SER A 188 1.98 -2.98 22.57
N ALA A 189 0.74 -2.54 22.84
CA ALA A 189 0.42 -1.29 23.52
C ALA A 189 0.41 -1.40 25.04
#